data_AF-A0A1Y0IFN4-F1
#
_entry.id   AF-A0A1Y0IFN4-F1
#
_cell.length_a   1.000
_cell.length_b   1.000
_cell.length_c   1.000
_cell.angle_alpha   90.00
_cell.angle_beta   90.00
_cell.angle_gamma   90.00
#
_symmetry.space_group_name_H-M   'P 1'
#
loop_
_entity.id
_entity.type
_entity.pdbx_description
1 polymer ?
#
loop_
_entity_poly.entity_id
_entity_poly.type
_entity_poly.pdbx_seq_one_letter_code
_entity_poly.pdbx_strand_id
1 'polypeptide(L)' 'MRFFAITLTILLVTGCSNRAVYDNIQLNNRYACAEKPPSEQDACYQNASKTYDEYERERQEALQQD' A
#
# COMPACT_ATOMS: atom_id res chain seq x y z
N MET A 1 27.70 -22.93 8.53
CA MET A 1 26.33 -23.36 8.12
C MET A 1 25.23 -22.43 8.63
N ARG A 2 25.12 -22.14 9.95
CA ARG A 2 24.08 -21.23 10.50
C ARG A 2 24.08 -19.81 9.92
N PHE A 3 25.25 -19.20 9.77
CA PHE A 3 25.38 -17.87 9.15
C PHE A 3 24.85 -17.83 7.72
N PHE A 4 25.08 -18.90 6.95
CA PHE A 4 24.62 -18.99 5.56
C PHE A 4 23.09 -19.05 5.46
N ALA A 5 22.44 -19.75 6.38
CA ALA A 5 20.98 -19.78 6.48
C ALA A 5 20.41 -18.40 6.84
N ILE A 6 21.04 -17.67 7.76
CA ILE A 6 20.62 -16.32 8.17
C ILE A 6 20.74 -15.35 6.99
N THR A 7 21.85 -15.37 6.26
CA THR A 7 22.05 -14.52 5.08
C THR A 7 21.02 -14.80 3.99
N LEU A 8 20.69 -16.08 3.76
CA LEU A 8 19.68 -16.47 2.78
C LEU A 8 18.29 -15.96 3.15
N THR A 9 17.90 -16.02 4.43
CA THR A 9 16.61 -15.50 4.89
C THR A 9 16.50 -13.99 4.71
N ILE A 10 17.56 -13.23 4.98
CA ILE A 10 17.56 -11.77 4.82
C ILE A 10 17.35 -11.37 3.35
N LEU A 11 17.96 -12.10 2.41
CA LEU A 11 17.80 -11.85 0.97
C LEU A 11 16.39 -12.15 0.45
N LEU A 12 15.61 -12.99 1.14
CA LEU A 12 14.23 -13.30 0.75
C LEU A 12 13.25 -12.18 1.15
N VAL A 13 13.55 -11.41 2.21
CA VAL A 13 12.64 -10.36 2.71
C VAL A 13 12.80 -9.04 1.95
N THR A 14 13.91 -8.83 1.25
CA THR A 14 14.15 -7.61 0.44
C THR A 14 13.34 -7.56 -0.86
N GLY A 15 12.68 -8.66 -1.24
CA GLY A 15 11.83 -8.73 -2.43
C GLY A 15 10.42 -8.14 -2.27
N CYS A 16 10.00 -7.78 -1.05
CA CYS A 16 8.71 -7.13 -0.83
C CYS A 16 8.73 -5.69 -1.36
N SER A 17 8.05 -5.45 -2.49
CA SER A 17 7.89 -4.09 -3.04
C SER A 17 6.76 -3.36 -2.32
N ASN A 18 7.05 -2.17 -1.78
CA ASN A 18 6.05 -1.30 -1.14
C ASN A 18 4.90 -0.95 -2.10
N ARG A 19 5.19 -0.76 -3.39
CA ARG A 19 4.18 -0.55 -4.43
C ARG A 19 3.27 -1.76 -4.56
N ALA A 20 3.83 -2.96 -4.66
CA ALA A 20 3.04 -4.18 -4.80
C ALA A 20 2.14 -4.40 -3.58
N VAL A 21 2.63 -4.13 -2.37
CA VAL A 21 1.81 -4.20 -1.14
C VAL A 21 0.69 -3.16 -1.18
N TYR A 22 0.99 -1.91 -1.52
CA TYR A 22 0.02 -0.83 -1.60
C TYR A 22 -1.09 -1.12 -2.63
N ASP A 23 -0.72 -1.55 -3.83
CA ASP A 23 -1.68 -1.83 -4.91
C ASP A 23 -2.65 -2.96 -4.52
N ASN A 24 -2.15 -3.99 -3.83
CA ASN A 24 -3.01 -5.07 -3.31
C ASN A 24 -3.98 -4.56 -2.23
N ILE A 25 -3.52 -3.68 -1.33
CA ILE A 25 -4.38 -3.05 -0.34
C ILE A 25 -5.47 -2.22 -1.02
N GLN A 26 -5.13 -1.42 -2.04
CA GLN A 26 -6.12 -0.62 -2.76
C GLN A 26 -7.12 -1.44 -3.54
N LEU A 27 -6.67 -2.54 -4.15
CA LEU A 27 -7.58 -3.49 -4.78
C LEU A 27 -8.62 -4.02 -3.77
N ASN A 28 -8.17 -4.42 -2.58
CA ASN A 28 -9.07 -4.84 -1.52
C ASN A 28 -10.02 -3.72 -1.05
N ASN A 29 -9.51 -2.50 -0.89
CA ASN A 29 -10.33 -1.35 -0.49
C ASN A 29 -11.42 -1.06 -1.52
N ARG A 30 -11.13 -1.17 -2.82
CA ARG A 30 -12.14 -1.03 -3.88
C ARG A 30 -13.25 -2.06 -3.76
N TYR A 31 -12.93 -3.32 -3.44
CA TYR A 31 -13.94 -4.34 -3.20
C TYR A 31 -14.81 -4.01 -1.98
N ALA A 32 -14.18 -3.56 -0.89
CA ALA A 32 -14.91 -3.15 0.32
C ALA A 32 -15.84 -1.94 0.10
N CYS A 33 -15.56 -1.09 -0.90
CA CYS A 33 -16.45 0.04 -1.20
C CYS A 33 -17.85 -0.40 -1.64
N ALA A 34 -18.02 -1.58 -2.25
CA ALA A 34 -19.34 -2.08 -2.63
C ALA A 34 -20.25 -2.35 -1.41
N GLU A 35 -19.66 -2.59 -0.24
CA GLU A 35 -20.37 -2.85 1.02
C GLU A 35 -20.70 -1.57 1.80
N LYS A 36 -20.20 -0.41 1.36
CA LYS A 36 -20.44 0.88 2.01
C LYS A 36 -21.83 1.44 1.69
N PRO A 37 -22.43 2.23 2.60
CA PRO A 37 -23.67 2.95 2.33
C PRO A 37 -23.54 3.86 1.10
N PRO A 38 -24.63 4.10 0.33
CA PRO A 38 -24.59 4.93 -0.87
C PRO A 38 -24.00 6.33 -0.65
N SER A 39 -24.21 6.92 0.53
CA SER A 39 -23.67 8.24 0.90
C SER A 39 -22.15 8.29 1.02
N GLU A 40 -21.50 7.15 1.25
CA GLU A 40 -20.04 7.04 1.46
C GLU A 40 -19.33 6.34 0.30
N GLN A 41 -20.09 5.76 -0.62
CA GLN A 41 -19.56 4.88 -1.66
C GLN A 41 -18.62 5.62 -2.62
N ASP A 42 -19.04 6.80 -3.09
CA ASP A 42 -18.23 7.62 -4.00
C ASP A 42 -16.92 8.08 -3.35
N ALA A 43 -16.99 8.56 -2.10
CA ALA A 43 -15.80 8.95 -1.35
C ALA A 43 -14.86 7.77 -1.11
N CYS A 44 -15.40 6.57 -0.86
CA CYS A 44 -14.62 5.35 -0.74
C CYS A 44 -13.89 5.03 -2.05
N TYR A 45 -14.59 5.01 -3.19
CA TYR A 45 -13.97 4.73 -4.48
C TYR A 45 -12.91 5.75 -4.87
N GLN A 46 -13.13 7.04 -4.59
CA GLN A 46 -12.13 8.10 -4.79
C GLN A 46 -10.85 7.80 -4.02
N ASN A 47 -10.97 7.49 -2.73
CA ASN A 47 -9.82 7.15 -1.89
C ASN A 47 -9.15 5.84 -2.32
N ALA A 48 -9.95 4.82 -2.69
CA ALA A 48 -9.48 3.51 -3.16
C ALA A 48 -8.88 3.56 -4.59
N SER A 49 -8.96 4.71 -5.26
CA SER A 49 -8.43 4.91 -6.62
C SER A 49 -7.08 5.61 -6.68
N LYS A 50 -6.58 6.13 -5.55
CA LYS A 50 -5.27 6.77 -5.46
C LYS A 50 -4.16 5.82 -5.89
N THR A 51 -3.29 6.30 -6.77
CA THR A 51 -2.13 5.55 -7.24
C THR A 51 -1.01 5.56 -6.20
N TYR A 52 -0.10 4.57 -6.27
CA TYR A 52 1.07 4.54 -5.39
C TYR A 52 1.90 5.82 -5.47
N ASP A 53 2.06 6.39 -6.66
CA ASP A 53 2.88 7.58 -6.86
C ASP A 53 2.26 8.84 -6.26
N GLU A 54 0.93 8.97 -6.34
CA GLU A 54 0.20 10.04 -5.65
C GLU A 54 0.32 9.88 -4.12
N TYR A 55 0.14 8.66 -3.61
CA TYR A 55 0.31 8.36 -2.19
C TYR A 55 1.72 8.70 -1.70
N GLU A 56 2.77 8.27 -2.43
CA GLU A 56 4.14 8.52 -2.02
C GLU A 56 4.46 10.02 -2.06
N ARG A 57 3.99 10.76 -3.07
CA ARG A 57 4.15 12.22 -3.12
C ARG A 57 3.52 12.90 -1.90
N GLU A 58 2.24 12.64 -1.63
CA GLU A 58 1.54 13.23 -0.48
C GLU A 58 2.21 12.87 0.85
N ARG A 59 2.70 11.62 0.98
CA ARG A 59 3.43 11.15 2.15
C ARG A 59 4.73 11.94 2.35
N GLN A 60 5.49 12.20 1.28
CA GLN A 60 6.72 12.97 1.36
C GLN A 60 6.45 14.44 1.68
N GLU A 61 5.40 15.03 1.11
CA GLU A 61 4.96 16.39 1.41
C GLU A 61 4.59 16.54 2.90
N ALA A 62 3.83 15.60 3.46
CA ALA A 62 3.48 15.60 4.87
C ALA A 62 4.70 15.54 5.79
N LEU A 63 5.71 14.73 5.44
CA LEU A 63 6.96 14.60 6.21
C LEU A 63 7.87 15.84 6.12
N GLN A 64 7.69 16.70 5.12
CA GLN A 64 8.45 17.94 4.95
C GLN A 64 7.78 19.15 5.62
N GLN A 65 6.53 19.00 6.07
CA GLN A 65 5.74 20.03 6.72
C GLN A 65 5.83 20.00 8.26
N ASP A 66 6.52 19.00 8.82
CA ASP A 66 6.89 18.86 10.24
C ASP A 66 8.33 19.35 10.50
#